data_AF-A0A3S9I5S9-F1
#
_entry.id   AF-A0A3S9I5S9-F1
#
_cell.length_a   1.000
_cell.length_b   1.000
_cell.length_c   1.000
_cell.angle_alpha   90.00
_cell.angle_beta   90.00
_cell.angle_gamma   90.00
#
_symmetry.space_group_name_H-M   'P 1'
#
loop_
_entity.id
_entity.type
_entity.pdbx_description
1 polymer ?
#
loop_
_entity_poly.entity_id
_entity_poly.type
_entity_poly.pdbx_seq_one_letter_code
_entity_poly.pdbx_strand_id
1 'polypeptide(L)' 'MSSRRRNCPECQREIAVVAGRYARHDPPGARESGELTSCAGSRRHAQLGAAQPALDGYAVPEFPGQMQLF' A
#
# COMPACT_ATOMS: atom_id res chain seq x y z
N MET A 1 -10.84 0.12 -12.22
CA MET A 1 -11.02 0.57 -10.81
C MET A 1 -9.87 1.47 -10.42
N SER A 2 -10.12 2.71 -10.02
CA SER A 2 -9.08 3.61 -9.54
C SER A 2 -8.79 3.30 -8.07
N SER A 3 -7.55 2.92 -7.75
CA SER A 3 -7.11 2.73 -6.35
C SER A 3 -7.35 4.04 -5.58
N ARG A 4 -7.99 3.99 -4.40
CA ARG A 4 -8.10 5.20 -3.56
C ARG A 4 -6.69 5.73 -3.27
N ARG A 5 -6.46 6.99 -3.61
CA ARG A 5 -5.21 7.69 -3.32
C ARG A 5 -5.22 8.22 -1.89
N ARG A 6 -4.04 8.28 -1.27
CA ARG A 6 -3.81 8.75 0.11
C ARG A 6 -2.55 9.60 0.12
N ASN A 7 -2.40 10.45 1.13
CA ASN A 7 -1.15 11.17 1.33
C ASN A 7 -0.16 10.25 2.05
N CYS A 8 1.08 10.22 1.58
CA CYS A 8 2.18 9.55 2.27
C CYS A 8 2.37 10.19 3.66
N PRO A 9 2.46 9.41 4.75
CA PRO A 9 2.63 9.97 6.09
C PRO A 9 3.99 10.63 6.30
N GLU A 10 4.98 10.34 5.45
CA GLU A 10 6.33 10.90 5.56
C GLU A 10 6.51 12.16 4.71
N CYS A 11 6.17 12.09 3.42
CA CYS A 11 6.48 13.16 2.46
C CYS A 11 5.23 13.88 1.93
N GLN A 12 4.05 13.53 2.44
CA GLN A 12 2.74 14.11 2.10
C GLN A 12 2.31 13.99 0.63
N ARG A 13 3.12 13.35 -0.22
CA ARG A 13 2.80 13.09 -1.62
C ARG A 13 1.55 12.24 -1.76
N GLU A 14 0.72 12.57 -2.75
CA GLU A 14 -0.42 11.74 -3.13
C GLU A 14 0.06 10.44 -3.79
N ILE A 15 -0.31 9.30 -3.20
CA ILE A 15 0.15 7.96 -3.59
C ILE A 15 -1.01 6.97 -3.64
N ALA A 16 -0.86 5.94 -4.48
CA ALA A 16 -1.79 4.80 -4.48
C ALA A 16 -1.52 3.88 -3.28
N VAL A 17 -2.57 3.18 -2.83
CA VAL A 17 -2.48 2.10 -1.85
C VAL A 17 -2.95 0.81 -2.50
N VAL A 18 -2.05 -0.14 -2.70
CA VAL A 18 -2.33 -1.41 -3.38
C VAL A 18 -2.16 -2.54 -2.38
N ALA A 19 -3.19 -3.38 -2.23
CA ALA A 19 -3.18 -4.53 -1.30
C ALA A 19 -2.71 -4.17 0.12
N GLY A 20 -3.11 -3.00 0.63
CA GLY A 20 -2.73 -2.54 1.98
C GLY A 20 -1.30 -1.99 2.11
N ARG A 21 -0.60 -1.77 0.99
CA ARG A 21 0.75 -1.19 0.98
C ARG A 21 0.79 0.14 0.26
N TYR A 22 1.57 1.09 0.79
CA TYR A 22 1.86 2.33 0.09
C TYR A 22 2.70 2.04 -1.15
N ALA A 23 2.31 2.64 -2.30
CA ALA A 23 3.09 2.51 -3.51
C ALA A 23 4.51 3.08 -3.35
N ARG A 24 5.49 2.44 -4.00
CA ARG A 24 6.87 2.93 -4.10
C ARG A 24 6.88 4.27 -4.81
N HIS A 25 7.49 5.27 -4.18
CA HIS A 25 7.56 6.63 -4.68
C HIS A 25 8.79 7.34 -4.11
N ASP A 26 9.23 8.36 -4.82
CA ASP A 26 10.29 9.26 -4.37
C ASP A 26 9.68 10.44 -3.61
N PRO A 27 10.36 10.96 -2.58
CA PRO A 27 9.96 12.20 -1.93
C PRO A 27 10.03 13.38 -2.93
N PRO A 28 9.31 14.48 -2.65
CA PRO A 28 9.50 15.73 -3.40
C PRO A 28 10.97 16.19 -3.32
N GLY A 29 11.50 16.80 -4.38
CA GLY A 29 12.90 17.24 -4.48
C GLY A 29 13.91 16.18 -4.94
N ALA A 30 13.71 14.88 -4.66
CA ALA A 30 14.64 13.83 -5.08
C ALA A 30 14.75 13.68 -6.61
N ARG A 31 13.70 14.05 -7.34
CA ARG A 31 13.71 13.99 -8.82
C ARG A 31 14.49 15.12 -9.47
N GLU A 32 14.75 16.20 -8.74
CA GLU A 32 15.49 17.36 -9.24
C GLU A 32 17.00 17.09 -9.24
N SER A 33 17.48 16.25 -8.32
CA SER A 33 18.88 15.79 -8.26
C SER A 33 19.19 14.59 -9.17
N GLY A 34 18.18 14.02 -9.84
CA GLY A 34 18.34 12.81 -10.66
C GLY A 34 18.54 11.52 -9.85
N GLU A 35 18.41 11.57 -8.52
CA GLU A 35 18.54 10.39 -7.66
C GLU A 35 17.19 9.73 -7.38
N LEU A 36 17.06 8.46 -7.73
CA LEU A 36 15.89 7.64 -7.41
C LEU A 36 15.96 7.15 -5.95
N THR A 37 15.58 8.03 -5.03
CA THR A 37 15.51 7.70 -3.61
C THR A 37 14.10 7.27 -3.21
N SER A 38 13.94 6.01 -2.80
CA SER A 38 12.66 5.54 -2.26
C SER A 38 12.32 6.23 -0.93
N CYS A 39 11.16 6.90 -0.86
CA CYS A 39 10.67 7.51 0.36
C CYS A 39 10.55 6.46 1.49
N ALA A 40 10.95 6.80 2.72
CA ALA A 40 10.83 5.88 3.86
C ALA A 40 9.40 5.37 4.06
N GLY A 41 8.39 6.20 3.78
CA GLY A 41 6.97 5.87 3.89
C GLY A 41 6.53 4.80 2.91
N SER A 42 7.23 4.66 1.77
CA SER A 42 6.94 3.60 0.79
C SER A 42 7.29 2.19 1.29
N ARG A 43 8.09 2.08 2.36
CA ARG A 43 8.41 0.80 3.01
C ARG A 43 7.42 0.46 4.13
N ARG A 44 6.51 1.37 4.48
CA ARG A 44 5.52 1.16 5.54
C ARG A 44 4.30 0.45 4.97
N HIS A 45 3.71 -0.43 5.77
CA HIS A 45 2.36 -0.90 5.50
C HIS A 45 1.39 0.27 5.71
N ALA A 46 0.40 0.39 4.82
CA ALA A 46 -0.67 1.34 5.08
C ALA A 46 -1.44 0.83 6.29
N GLN A 47 -1.71 1.71 7.27
CA GLN A 47 -2.59 1.35 8.37
C GLN A 47 -3.92 0.92 7.74
N LEU A 48 -4.24 -0.37 7.83
CA LEU A 48 -5.52 -0.95 7.42
C LEU A 48 -6.56 -0.48 8.46
N GLY A 49 -6.91 0.80 8.40
CA GLY A 49 -7.93 1.40 9.24
C GLY A 49 -9.30 0.88 8.84
N ALA A 50 -9.91 0.14 9.77
CA ALA A 50 -11.05 -0.76 9.64
C ALA A 50 -10.76 -1.94 8.69
N ALA A 51 -11.18 -3.14 9.11
CA ALA A 51 -11.32 -4.28 8.23
C ALA A 51 -11.84 -3.79 6.88
N GLN A 52 -11.19 -4.18 5.78
CA GLN A 52 -11.76 -3.99 4.45
C GLN A 52 -13.24 -4.39 4.57
N PRO A 53 -14.20 -3.51 4.23
CA PRO A 53 -15.60 -3.91 4.29
C PRO A 53 -15.68 -5.21 3.51
N ALA A 54 -16.03 -6.30 4.18
CA ALA A 54 -16.44 -7.49 3.46
C ALA A 54 -17.50 -7.00 2.48
N LEU A 55 -17.36 -7.32 1.19
CA LEU A 55 -18.45 -7.10 0.25
C LEU A 55 -19.69 -7.72 0.91
N ASP A 56 -20.80 -6.99 1.01
CA ASP A 56 -21.96 -7.47 1.78
C ASP A 56 -22.29 -8.92 1.40
N GLY A 57 -22.15 -9.85 2.37
CA GLY A 57 -22.35 -11.29 2.18
C GLY A 57 -21.11 -12.12 1.80
N TYR A 58 -19.94 -11.53 1.63
CA TYR A 58 -18.69 -12.22 1.31
C TYR A 58 -17.95 -12.66 2.59
N ALA A 59 -18.19 -13.89 3.02
CA ALA A 59 -17.36 -14.55 4.02
C ALA A 59 -16.03 -14.99 3.37
N VAL A 60 -14.90 -14.65 3.98
CA VAL A 60 -13.60 -15.25 3.59
C VAL A 60 -13.69 -16.74 3.90
N PRO A 61 -13.58 -17.64 2.91
CA PRO A 61 -13.60 -19.07 3.18
C PRO A 61 -12.44 -19.44 4.10
N GLU A 62 -12.63 -20.40 5.02
CA GLU A 62 -11.49 -21.08 5.59
C GLU A 62 -10.68 -21.67 4.42
N PHE A 63 -9.39 -21.35 4.37
CA PHE A 63 -8.45 -21.94 3.42
C PHE A 63 -7.75 -23.11 4.15
N PRO A 64 -8.29 -24.35 4.13
CA PRO A 64 -7.72 -25.50 4.84
C PRO A 64 -6.40 -26.03 4.25
N GLY A 65 -5.65 -25.22 3.49
CA GLY A 65 -4.42 -25.70 2.89
C GLY A 65 -3.72 -24.64 2.05
N GLN A 66 -2.91 -23.79 2.69
CA GLN A 66 -1.67 -23.41 2.03
C GLN A 66 -0.82 -24.67 1.98
N MET A 67 -0.68 -25.25 0.79
CA MET A 67 0.34 -26.27 0.55
C MET A 67 1.69 -25.64 0.89
N GLN A 68 2.49 -26.30 1.74
CA GLN A 68 3.85 -25.84 1.98
C GLN A 68 4.60 -25.91 0.64
N LEU A 69 5.09 -24.75 0.19
CA LEU A 69 6.05 -24.69 -0.89
C LEU A 69 7.40 -25.06 -0.26
N PHE A 70 7.93 -26.21 -0.66
CA PHE A 70 9.34 -26.54 -0.46
C PHE A 70 10.19 -25.50 -1.19
#